data_AF-A0A0C3ATV3-F1
#
_entry.id   AF-A0A0C3ATV3-F1
#
_cell.length_a   1.000
_cell.length_b   1.000
_cell.length_c   1.000
_cell.angle_alpha   90.00
_cell.angle_beta   90.00
_cell.angle_gamma   90.00
#
_symmetry.space_group_name_H-M   'P 1'
#
loop_
_entity.id
_entity.type
_entity.pdbx_description
1 polymer ?
#
loop_
_entity_poly.entity_id
_entity_poly.type
_entity_poly.pdbx_seq_one_letter_code
_entity_poly.pdbx_strand_id
1 'polypeptide(L)'
;LNEWLTTEGEYMNSLLDFEDIGETTSCGYCKEVKNALYRCHTCIGGGNTNYCQRCTVGMHQGTPFHRIALWNEAAGCFQETSLCEIGLVIRLGHATPHTACPNPGTPLGITTVHINGVHNTTVQPCNCPSSKLLHLQLFDKRLFPASVHSPQTVFSFTVLDQFRYFHLEGKGSAYTFMNAIYRLTDDTGCIALQDRVREFRRIYRQWGSLQRNKASGRYGSSSQVLPLVVECPACPHPG
;
A
#
# COMPACT_ATOMS: atom_id res chain seq x y z
N LEU A 1 -28.07 -23.61 2.32
CA LEU A 1 -27.84 -24.06 3.72
C LEU A 1 -27.43 -25.53 3.76
N ASN A 2 -28.21 -26.46 3.18
CA ASN A 2 -27.86 -27.89 3.18
C ASN A 2 -26.51 -28.20 2.49
N GLU A 3 -26.19 -27.53 1.38
CA GLU A 3 -24.89 -27.65 0.69
C GLU A 3 -23.72 -27.07 1.50
N TRP A 4 -23.95 -25.99 2.25
CA TRP A 4 -22.95 -25.41 3.14
C TRP A 4 -22.60 -26.37 4.28
N LEU A 5 -23.61 -26.94 4.95
CA LEU A 5 -23.40 -27.83 6.08
C LEU A 5 -22.61 -29.10 5.70
N THR A 6 -22.70 -29.57 4.45
CA THR A 6 -21.91 -30.70 3.96
C THR A 6 -20.46 -30.34 3.63
N THR A 7 -20.18 -29.07 3.33
CA THR A 7 -18.86 -28.60 2.87
C THR A 7 -18.10 -27.77 3.91
N GLU A 8 -18.77 -27.33 4.98
CA GLU A 8 -18.21 -26.49 6.05
C GLU A 8 -16.91 -27.07 6.63
N GLY A 9 -16.88 -28.38 6.88
CA GLY A 9 -15.67 -29.06 7.39
C GLY A 9 -14.48 -28.99 6.43
N GLU A 10 -14.71 -29.05 5.11
CA GLU A 10 -13.65 -28.96 4.10
C GLU A 10 -13.07 -27.53 4.03
N TYR A 11 -13.94 -26.52 4.10
CA TYR A 11 -13.51 -25.12 4.17
C TYR A 11 -12.76 -24.82 5.47
N MET A 12 -13.21 -25.39 6.60
CA MET A 12 -12.55 -25.21 7.89
C MET A 12 -11.13 -25.81 7.87
N ASN A 13 -10.97 -27.03 7.37
CA ASN A 13 -9.64 -27.65 7.22
C ASN A 13 -8.73 -26.79 6.33
N SER A 14 -9.24 -26.32 5.19
CA SER A 14 -8.48 -25.44 4.30
C SER A 14 -8.09 -24.11 4.96
N LEU A 15 -8.94 -23.57 5.85
CA LEU A 15 -8.62 -22.36 6.61
C LEU A 15 -7.49 -22.61 7.61
N LEU A 16 -7.51 -23.75 8.32
CA LEU A 16 -6.47 -24.13 9.27
C LEU A 16 -5.12 -24.40 8.58
N ASP A 17 -5.14 -24.98 7.37
CA ASP A 17 -3.92 -25.17 6.57
C ASP A 17 -3.22 -23.83 6.28
N PHE A 18 -3.97 -22.72 6.17
CA PHE A 18 -3.39 -21.39 6.01
C PHE A 18 -2.70 -20.86 7.27
N GLU A 19 -2.98 -21.44 8.44
CA GLU A 19 -2.38 -21.10 9.73
C GLU A 19 -1.18 -21.97 10.10
N ASP A 20 -1.01 -23.14 9.46
CA ASP A 20 0.12 -24.05 9.70
C ASP A 20 1.26 -23.85 8.68
N ILE A 21 2.52 -23.97 9.12
CA ILE A 21 3.68 -23.99 8.21
C ILE A 21 3.73 -25.27 7.37
N GLY A 22 3.15 -26.37 7.86
CA GLY A 22 3.18 -27.68 7.23
C GLY A 22 4.53 -28.41 7.36
N GLU A 23 4.56 -29.67 6.92
CA GLU A 23 5.70 -30.57 7.15
C GLU A 23 6.96 -30.21 6.32
N THR A 24 6.79 -29.53 5.18
CA THR A 24 7.90 -29.22 4.27
C THR A 24 8.22 -27.73 4.22
N THR A 25 9.37 -27.35 4.76
CA THR A 25 9.87 -25.96 4.76
C THR A 25 10.72 -25.64 3.52
N SER A 26 10.36 -26.22 2.37
CA SER A 26 10.99 -25.87 1.10
C SER A 26 10.41 -24.59 0.52
N CYS A 27 11.27 -23.71 -0.01
CA CYS A 27 10.80 -22.47 -0.60
C CYS A 27 10.00 -22.77 -1.87
N GLY A 28 8.76 -22.27 -1.95
CA GLY A 28 7.88 -22.44 -3.11
C GLY A 28 8.49 -21.97 -4.44
N TYR A 29 9.40 -21.00 -4.40
CA TYR A 29 10.07 -20.43 -5.58
C TYR A 29 11.41 -21.10 -5.90
N CYS A 30 12.43 -20.95 -5.05
CA CYS A 30 13.78 -21.46 -5.33
C CYS A 30 14.00 -22.92 -4.96
N LYS A 31 13.02 -23.57 -4.33
CA LYS A 31 13.06 -24.98 -3.87
C LYS A 31 14.16 -25.30 -2.86
N GLU A 32 14.84 -24.29 -2.31
CA GLU A 32 15.78 -24.47 -1.20
C GLU A 32 15.03 -24.96 0.05
N VAL A 33 15.54 -26.01 0.69
CA VAL A 33 14.88 -26.72 1.82
C VAL A 33 15.05 -25.99 3.15
N LYS A 34 15.76 -24.85 3.18
CA LYS A 34 16.06 -24.13 4.41
C LYS A 34 15.39 -22.75 4.41
N ASN A 35 14.84 -22.41 5.57
CA ASN A 35 14.35 -21.07 5.92
C ASN A 35 13.15 -20.57 5.09
N ALA A 36 12.31 -21.46 4.56
CA ALA A 36 11.01 -21.05 4.01
C ALA A 36 10.01 -20.83 5.15
N LEU A 37 10.21 -19.75 5.89
CA LEU A 37 9.43 -19.40 7.08
C LEU A 37 8.44 -18.25 6.82
N TYR A 38 8.49 -17.63 5.64
CA TYR A 38 7.66 -16.48 5.32
C TYR A 38 6.47 -16.87 4.47
N ARG A 39 5.31 -16.32 4.81
CA ARG A 39 4.07 -16.48 4.05
C ARG A 39 3.47 -15.13 3.72
N CYS A 40 2.84 -15.00 2.57
CA CYS A 40 2.11 -13.79 2.20
C CYS A 40 0.62 -14.06 2.24
N HIS A 41 -0.12 -13.29 3.06
CA HIS A 41 -1.57 -13.41 3.20
C HIS A 41 -2.34 -12.62 2.13
N THR A 42 -1.65 -11.78 1.35
CA THR A 42 -2.28 -10.97 0.29
C THR A 42 -2.14 -11.60 -1.11
N CYS A 43 -1.10 -12.38 -1.35
CA CYS A 43 -0.89 -13.04 -2.64
C CYS A 43 -1.82 -14.25 -2.79
N ILE A 44 -2.47 -14.38 -3.96
CA ILE A 44 -3.31 -15.55 -4.30
C ILE A 44 -2.48 -16.86 -4.21
N GLY A 45 -1.23 -16.85 -4.68
CA GLY A 45 -0.30 -17.99 -4.55
C GLY A 45 0.43 -18.08 -3.20
N GLY A 46 0.02 -17.29 -2.20
CA GLY A 46 0.68 -17.19 -0.90
C GLY A 46 -0.02 -17.94 0.24
N GLY A 47 -1.29 -18.34 0.07
CA GLY A 47 -2.09 -18.91 1.15
C GLY A 47 -1.48 -20.15 1.79
N ASN A 48 -1.00 -21.10 0.98
CA ASN A 48 -0.45 -22.38 1.47
C ASN A 48 0.97 -22.65 0.92
N THR A 49 1.76 -21.59 0.73
CA THR A 49 3.13 -21.75 0.21
C THR A 49 4.07 -20.85 0.98
N ASN A 50 5.15 -21.45 1.47
CA ASN A 50 6.16 -20.75 2.24
C ASN A 50 7.35 -20.36 1.35
N TYR A 51 7.98 -19.25 1.69
CA TYR A 51 9.08 -18.67 0.93
C TYR A 51 10.24 -18.32 1.85
N CYS A 52 11.45 -18.42 1.32
CA CYS A 52 12.61 -17.87 2.02
C CYS A 52 12.61 -16.35 1.91
N GLN A 53 13.31 -15.68 2.84
CA GLN A 53 13.39 -14.22 2.90
C GLN A 53 13.72 -13.58 1.55
N ARG A 54 14.73 -14.11 0.85
CA ARG A 54 15.19 -13.62 -0.45
C ARG A 54 14.08 -13.64 -1.50
N CYS A 55 13.37 -14.77 -1.59
CA CYS A 55 12.26 -14.93 -2.55
C CYS A 55 11.09 -14.03 -2.16
N THR A 56 10.76 -13.91 -0.88
CA THR A 56 9.72 -12.99 -0.39
C THR A 56 10.03 -11.56 -0.78
N VAL A 57 11.24 -11.05 -0.50
CA VAL A 57 11.64 -9.68 -0.88
C VAL A 57 11.64 -9.49 -2.40
N GLY A 58 12.10 -10.49 -3.16
CA GLY A 58 12.16 -10.43 -4.62
C GLY A 58 10.78 -10.34 -5.27
N MET A 59 9.83 -11.18 -4.86
CA MET A 59 8.47 -11.19 -5.40
C MET A 59 7.70 -9.90 -5.07
N HIS A 60 7.98 -9.29 -3.92
CA HIS A 60 7.24 -8.13 -3.44
C HIS A 60 7.84 -6.77 -3.86
N GLN A 61 8.88 -6.75 -4.70
CA GLN A 61 9.43 -5.49 -5.22
C GLN A 61 8.37 -4.61 -5.93
N GLY A 62 7.39 -5.24 -6.58
CA GLY A 62 6.26 -4.56 -7.22
C GLY A 62 5.02 -4.39 -6.34
N THR A 63 4.97 -5.05 -5.18
CA THR A 63 3.82 -5.10 -4.27
C THR A 63 4.26 -4.89 -2.81
N PRO A 64 4.90 -3.76 -2.49
CA PRO A 64 5.57 -3.54 -1.20
C PRO A 64 4.62 -3.40 0.01
N PHE A 65 3.30 -3.38 -0.22
CA PHE A 65 2.27 -3.23 0.82
C PHE A 65 1.49 -4.52 1.09
N HIS A 66 1.88 -5.66 0.50
CA HIS A 66 1.29 -6.93 0.87
C HIS A 66 1.63 -7.29 2.32
N ARG A 67 0.68 -7.91 3.01
CA ARG A 67 0.87 -8.41 4.38
C ARG A 67 1.55 -9.77 4.32
N ILE A 68 2.58 -9.92 5.13
CA ILE A 68 3.33 -11.16 5.28
C ILE A 68 3.38 -11.55 6.76
N ALA A 69 3.65 -12.82 7.01
CA ALA A 69 3.93 -13.32 8.34
C ALA A 69 5.18 -14.19 8.32
N LEU A 70 5.81 -14.29 9.49
CA LEU A 70 6.95 -15.16 9.77
C LEU A 70 6.48 -16.25 10.73
N TRP A 71 6.81 -17.50 10.40
CA TRP A 71 6.58 -18.62 11.31
C TRP A 71 7.47 -18.51 12.54
N ASN A 72 6.85 -18.52 13.72
CA ASN A 72 7.54 -18.59 14.99
C ASN A 72 7.47 -20.01 15.54
N GLU A 73 8.59 -20.73 15.47
CA GLU A 73 8.67 -22.13 15.93
C GLU A 73 8.36 -22.30 17.42
N ALA A 74 8.73 -21.33 18.26
CA ALA A 74 8.50 -21.41 19.71
C ALA A 74 7.02 -21.19 20.07
N ALA A 75 6.33 -20.34 19.31
CA ALA A 75 4.90 -20.09 19.49
C ALA A 75 4.01 -21.08 18.72
N GLY A 76 4.57 -21.79 17.73
CA GLY A 76 3.82 -22.71 16.86
C GLY A 76 2.80 -21.99 15.98
N CYS A 77 3.04 -20.73 15.63
CA CYS A 77 2.12 -19.95 14.82
C CYS A 77 2.83 -18.88 13.98
N PHE A 78 2.14 -18.38 12.96
CA PHE A 78 2.57 -17.22 12.20
C PHE A 78 2.41 -15.93 13.02
N GLN A 79 3.47 -15.12 13.03
CA GLN A 79 3.47 -13.78 13.61
C GLN A 79 3.60 -12.73 12.52
N GLU A 80 2.90 -11.61 12.69
CA GLU A 80 3.00 -10.50 11.75
C GLU A 80 4.43 -10.00 11.64
N THR A 81 4.85 -9.72 10.41
CA THR A 81 6.10 -9.01 10.12
C THR A 81 5.87 -8.11 8.90
N SER A 82 6.78 -7.17 8.67
CA SER A 82 6.70 -6.29 7.50
C SER A 82 7.74 -6.65 6.44
N LEU A 83 7.41 -6.38 5.18
CA LEU A 83 8.38 -6.47 4.09
C LEU A 83 9.63 -5.61 4.36
N CYS A 84 9.45 -4.47 5.04
CA CYS A 84 10.53 -3.59 5.45
C CYS A 84 11.49 -4.25 6.45
N GLU A 85 10.97 -4.92 7.48
CA GLU A 85 11.78 -5.63 8.48
C GLU A 85 12.67 -6.71 7.87
N ILE A 86 12.18 -7.35 6.82
CA ILE A 86 12.93 -8.41 6.12
C ILE A 86 13.81 -7.88 4.99
N GLY A 87 13.98 -6.55 4.88
CA GLY A 87 14.94 -5.90 3.99
C GLY A 87 14.38 -5.40 2.65
N LEU A 88 13.06 -5.32 2.47
CA LEU A 88 12.49 -4.67 1.29
C LEU A 88 12.70 -3.15 1.35
N VAL A 89 13.29 -2.63 0.28
CA VAL A 89 13.52 -1.19 0.08
C VAL A 89 12.85 -0.74 -1.22
N ILE A 90 11.95 0.24 -1.11
CA ILE A 90 11.29 0.87 -2.26
C ILE A 90 12.27 1.87 -2.88
N ARG A 91 12.88 1.50 -4.01
CA ARG A 91 13.82 2.37 -4.71
C ARG A 91 13.08 3.41 -5.56
N LEU A 92 13.43 4.68 -5.38
CA LEU A 92 12.80 5.81 -6.05
C LEU A 92 13.63 6.29 -7.26
N GLY A 93 13.07 7.23 -8.03
CA GLY A 93 13.72 7.80 -9.21
C GLY A 93 13.84 6.79 -10.35
N HIS A 94 14.99 6.76 -11.02
CA HIS A 94 15.23 5.89 -12.18
C HIS A 94 15.53 4.42 -11.83
N ALA A 95 15.58 4.08 -10.53
CA ALA A 95 15.81 2.71 -10.13
C ALA A 95 14.63 1.85 -10.60
N THR A 96 14.95 0.80 -11.36
CA THR A 96 14.02 -0.24 -11.80
C THR A 96 14.45 -1.58 -11.22
N PRO A 97 13.61 -2.62 -11.27
CA PRO A 97 14.02 -3.97 -10.89
C PRO A 97 15.27 -4.47 -11.65
N HIS A 98 15.56 -3.92 -12.83
CA HIS A 98 16.65 -4.34 -13.72
C HIS A 98 17.83 -3.36 -13.77
N THR A 99 17.69 -2.16 -13.19
CA THR A 99 18.70 -1.10 -13.30
C THR A 99 18.90 -0.44 -11.94
N ALA A 100 20.07 -0.68 -11.36
CA ALA A 100 20.49 -0.04 -10.13
C ALA A 100 20.80 1.45 -10.38
N CYS A 101 20.49 2.28 -9.39
CA CYS A 101 20.87 3.69 -9.39
C CYS A 101 22.39 3.80 -9.15
N PRO A 102 23.16 4.58 -9.95
CA PRO A 102 24.58 4.77 -9.73
C PRO A 102 24.88 5.69 -8.53
N ASN A 103 23.93 6.53 -8.13
CA ASN A 103 24.04 7.37 -6.93
C ASN A 103 22.77 7.26 -6.06
N PRO A 104 22.59 6.13 -5.35
CA PRO A 104 21.46 5.96 -4.45
C PRO A 104 21.67 6.81 -3.19
N GLY A 105 20.63 7.49 -2.74
CA GLY A 105 20.65 8.19 -1.47
C GLY A 105 20.53 7.24 -0.28
N THR A 106 20.64 7.80 0.92
CA THR A 106 20.45 7.07 2.17
C THR A 106 19.02 6.55 2.28
N PRO A 107 18.79 5.26 2.61
CA PRO A 107 17.46 4.76 2.90
C PRO A 107 16.80 5.52 4.06
N LEU A 108 15.50 5.76 3.93
CA LEU A 108 14.69 6.52 4.88
C LEU A 108 13.44 5.72 5.24
N GLY A 109 13.13 5.64 6.54
CA GLY A 109 11.86 5.08 7.01
C GLY A 109 10.71 6.06 6.73
N ILE A 110 9.60 5.54 6.22
CA ILE A 110 8.39 6.30 5.94
C ILE A 110 7.15 5.49 6.29
N THR A 111 6.18 6.14 6.93
CA THR A 111 4.87 5.57 7.22
C THR A 111 4.01 5.68 5.96
N THR A 112 3.60 4.54 5.41
CA THR A 112 2.74 4.48 4.24
C THR A 112 1.33 4.04 4.61
N VAL A 113 0.34 4.88 4.32
CA VAL A 113 -1.07 4.53 4.47
C VAL A 113 -1.58 3.92 3.16
N HIS A 114 -1.97 2.65 3.23
CA HIS A 114 -2.53 1.87 2.12
C HIS A 114 -3.93 1.36 2.45
N ILE A 115 -4.63 0.78 1.47
CA ILE A 115 -6.01 0.30 1.67
C ILE A 115 -6.11 -0.85 2.68
N ASN A 116 -5.05 -1.65 2.84
CA ASN A 116 -4.99 -2.77 3.78
C ASN A 116 -4.27 -2.40 5.10
N GLY A 117 -4.26 -1.11 5.45
CA GLY A 117 -3.68 -0.62 6.70
C GLY A 117 -2.47 0.30 6.52
N VAL A 118 -1.84 0.59 7.65
CA VAL A 118 -0.65 1.42 7.79
C VAL A 118 0.58 0.51 7.79
N HIS A 119 1.59 0.91 7.01
CA HIS A 119 2.83 0.16 6.81
C HIS A 119 4.02 1.00 7.21
N ASN A 120 4.99 0.38 7.88
CA ASN A 120 6.33 0.93 7.96
C ASN A 120 7.11 0.46 6.74
N THR A 121 7.65 1.41 5.98
CA THR A 121 8.34 1.14 4.72
C THR A 121 9.66 1.86 4.67
N THR A 122 10.66 1.27 4.02
CA THR A 122 11.93 1.94 3.74
C THR A 122 11.95 2.36 2.29
N VAL A 123 12.17 3.66 2.03
CA VAL A 123 12.36 4.21 0.70
C VAL A 123 13.81 4.61 0.49
N GLN A 124 14.33 4.42 -0.72
CA GLN A 124 15.67 4.86 -1.08
C GLN A 124 15.59 5.89 -2.22
N PRO A 125 15.89 7.18 -1.95
CA PRO A 125 15.87 8.20 -2.99
C PRO A 125 16.99 8.01 -4.02
N CYS A 126 16.79 8.55 -5.21
CA CYS A 126 17.84 8.74 -6.19
C CYS A 126 18.46 10.13 -5.99
N ASN A 127 19.78 10.23 -5.92
CA ASN A 127 20.53 11.49 -5.79
C ASN A 127 21.32 11.83 -7.07
N CYS A 128 20.96 11.25 -8.21
CA CYS A 128 21.61 11.59 -9.48
C CYS A 128 21.31 13.04 -9.90
N PRO A 129 22.19 13.71 -10.67
CA PRO A 129 22.01 15.13 -11.03
C PRO A 129 20.68 15.46 -11.72
N SER A 130 20.12 14.52 -12.48
CA SER A 130 18.83 14.66 -13.19
C SER A 130 17.62 14.18 -12.38
N SER A 131 17.81 13.79 -11.12
CA SER A 131 16.72 13.28 -10.28
C SER A 131 15.78 14.41 -9.81
N LYS A 132 14.49 14.10 -9.70
CA LYS A 132 13.50 15.02 -9.13
C LYS A 132 13.69 15.13 -7.61
N LEU A 133 13.10 16.15 -6.98
CA LEU A 133 13.02 16.24 -5.51
C LEU A 133 12.28 15.02 -4.91
N LEU A 134 12.61 14.64 -3.67
CA LEU A 134 12.08 13.45 -2.98
C LEU A 134 10.56 13.31 -3.08
N HIS A 135 9.81 14.38 -2.79
CA HIS A 135 8.34 14.34 -2.82
C HIS A 135 7.78 14.00 -4.21
N LEU A 136 8.45 14.42 -5.29
CA LEU A 136 8.08 14.07 -6.66
C LEU A 136 8.51 12.65 -7.01
N GLN A 137 9.66 12.18 -6.52
CA GLN A 137 10.05 10.78 -6.72
C GLN A 137 9.07 9.82 -6.03
N LEU A 138 8.56 10.18 -4.84
CA LEU A 138 7.49 9.46 -4.16
C LEU A 138 6.19 9.50 -4.98
N PHE A 139 5.83 10.69 -5.49
CA PHE A 139 4.64 10.88 -6.31
C PHE A 139 4.68 10.04 -7.59
N ASP A 140 5.84 9.95 -8.26
CA ASP A 140 6.06 9.10 -9.44
C ASP A 140 5.86 7.59 -9.12
N LYS A 141 6.10 7.18 -7.86
CA LYS A 141 5.80 5.83 -7.36
C LYS A 141 4.37 5.69 -6.82
N ARG A 142 3.46 6.61 -7.15
CA ARG A 142 2.06 6.63 -6.71
C ARG A 142 1.88 6.78 -5.19
N LEU A 143 2.82 7.46 -4.54
CA LEU A 143 2.79 7.78 -3.13
C LEU A 143 2.68 9.29 -2.97
N PHE A 144 1.56 9.77 -2.46
CA PHE A 144 1.34 11.19 -2.19
C PHE A 144 1.90 11.53 -0.81
N PRO A 145 2.98 12.33 -0.72
CA PRO A 145 3.57 12.70 0.56
C PRO A 145 2.72 13.71 1.34
N ALA A 146 2.65 13.53 2.66
CA ALA A 146 1.93 14.44 3.55
C ALA A 146 2.59 15.83 3.65
N SER A 147 3.89 15.94 3.33
CA SER A 147 4.69 17.17 3.35
C SER A 147 5.69 17.18 2.18
N VAL A 148 6.21 18.36 1.82
CA VAL A 148 7.10 18.51 0.66
C VAL A 148 8.57 18.37 1.02
N HIS A 149 9.02 18.98 2.12
CA HIS A 149 10.44 19.10 2.45
C HIS A 149 11.02 17.85 3.16
N SER A 150 10.25 17.23 4.05
CA SER A 150 10.66 16.03 4.79
C SER A 150 9.44 15.13 5.02
N PRO A 151 9.08 14.31 4.03
CA PRO A 151 7.90 13.45 4.11
C PRO A 151 8.16 12.27 5.04
N GLN A 152 7.49 12.26 6.19
CA GLN A 152 7.47 11.11 7.12
C GLN A 152 6.26 10.20 6.90
N THR A 153 5.18 10.75 6.32
CA THR A 153 3.95 10.03 5.98
C THR A 153 3.67 10.16 4.49
N VAL A 154 3.27 9.07 3.84
CA VAL A 154 2.73 9.06 2.48
C VAL A 154 1.40 8.32 2.43
N PHE A 155 0.54 8.73 1.51
CA PHE A 155 -0.72 8.08 1.20
C PHE A 155 -0.63 7.50 -0.21
N SER A 156 -0.86 6.20 -0.36
CA SER A 156 -0.93 5.59 -1.69
C SER A 156 -2.07 6.19 -2.52
N PHE A 157 -1.90 6.29 -3.84
CA PHE A 157 -3.00 6.75 -4.70
C PHE A 157 -4.24 5.84 -4.55
N THR A 158 -4.02 4.54 -4.38
CA THR A 158 -5.09 3.56 -4.14
C THR A 158 -5.96 3.92 -2.93
N VAL A 159 -5.37 4.34 -1.79
CA VAL A 159 -6.18 4.71 -0.61
C VAL A 159 -6.99 6.00 -0.86
N LEU A 160 -6.44 6.95 -1.62
CA LEU A 160 -7.12 8.19 -1.99
C LEU A 160 -8.29 7.94 -2.94
N ASP A 161 -8.08 7.07 -3.93
CA ASP A 161 -9.12 6.70 -4.90
C ASP A 161 -10.23 5.88 -4.23
N GLN A 162 -9.89 4.99 -3.31
CA GLN A 162 -10.86 4.16 -2.59
C GLN A 162 -11.71 4.98 -1.63
N PHE A 163 -11.11 5.95 -0.93
CA PHE A 163 -11.87 6.88 -0.12
C PHE A 163 -12.89 7.69 -0.92
N ARG A 164 -12.60 8.02 -2.19
CA ARG A 164 -13.57 8.71 -3.05
C ARG A 164 -14.87 7.90 -3.19
N TYR A 165 -14.78 6.60 -3.47
CA TYR A 165 -15.96 5.73 -3.58
C TYR A 165 -16.66 5.53 -2.24
N PHE A 166 -15.90 5.28 -1.17
CA PHE A 166 -16.43 5.16 0.19
C PHE A 166 -17.18 6.43 0.63
N HIS A 167 -16.66 7.61 0.28
CA HIS A 167 -17.27 8.88 0.63
C HIS A 167 -18.54 9.16 -0.19
N LEU A 168 -18.52 8.89 -1.51
CA LEU A 168 -19.65 9.15 -2.39
C LEU A 168 -20.82 8.18 -2.18
N GLU A 169 -20.54 6.88 -2.18
CA GLU A 169 -21.56 5.85 -2.08
C GLU A 169 -21.92 5.53 -0.62
N GLY A 170 -20.90 5.38 0.23
CA GLY A 170 -21.08 5.02 1.63
C GLY A 170 -21.43 6.19 2.55
N LYS A 171 -21.39 7.43 2.05
CA LYS A 171 -21.55 8.68 2.84
C LYS A 171 -20.64 8.72 4.07
N GLY A 172 -19.53 8.00 4.01
CA GLY A 172 -18.61 7.85 5.12
C GLY A 172 -17.69 9.06 5.29
N SER A 173 -17.37 9.37 6.54
CA SER A 173 -16.42 10.45 6.85
C SER A 173 -14.97 9.99 6.67
N ALA A 174 -14.07 10.95 6.42
CA ALA A 174 -12.62 10.69 6.43
C ALA A 174 -12.12 10.12 7.77
N TYR A 175 -12.79 10.47 8.88
CA TYR A 175 -12.45 9.94 10.20
C TYR A 175 -12.80 8.46 10.31
N THR A 176 -14.04 8.10 9.94
CA THR A 176 -14.51 6.71 9.92
C THR A 176 -13.65 5.84 9.02
N PHE A 177 -13.32 6.34 7.82
CA PHE A 177 -12.47 5.62 6.88
C PHE A 177 -11.07 5.35 7.43
N MET A 178 -10.40 6.37 7.97
CA MET A 178 -9.07 6.20 8.57
C MET A 178 -9.09 5.28 9.79
N ASN A 179 -10.14 5.32 10.62
CA ASN A 179 -10.28 4.38 11.73
C ASN A 179 -10.44 2.93 11.24
N ALA A 180 -11.11 2.71 10.11
CA ALA A 180 -11.14 1.38 9.49
C ALA A 180 -9.74 0.95 9.03
N ILE A 181 -8.96 1.86 8.42
CA ILE A 181 -7.55 1.59 8.05
C ILE A 181 -6.69 1.27 9.29
N TYR A 182 -6.90 1.96 10.41
CA TYR A 182 -6.19 1.65 11.66
C TYR A 182 -6.56 0.27 12.20
N ARG A 183 -7.83 -0.11 12.19
CA ARG A 183 -8.28 -1.46 12.58
C ARG A 183 -7.74 -2.56 11.66
N LEU A 184 -7.60 -2.29 10.36
CA LEU A 184 -6.93 -3.20 9.43
C LEU A 184 -5.42 -3.37 9.70
N THR A 185 -4.83 -2.44 10.47
CA THR A 185 -3.44 -2.53 10.90
C THR A 185 -3.34 -3.26 12.23
N ASP A 186 -4.26 -2.96 13.13
CA ASP A 186 -4.38 -3.61 14.43
C ASP A 186 -5.82 -3.47 14.94
N ASP A 187 -6.57 -4.57 14.94
CA ASP A 187 -7.93 -4.59 15.47
C ASP A 187 -7.96 -4.84 16.99
N THR A 188 -6.86 -5.31 17.57
CA THR A 188 -6.74 -5.55 19.01
C THR A 188 -6.58 -4.26 19.81
N GLY A 189 -6.11 -3.19 19.16
CA GLY A 189 -5.84 -1.90 19.78
C GLY A 189 -4.59 -1.92 20.68
N CYS A 190 -3.76 -2.95 20.57
CA CYS A 190 -2.50 -3.08 21.30
C CYS A 190 -1.39 -2.18 20.75
N ILE A 191 -1.50 -1.73 19.50
CA ILE A 191 -0.54 -0.89 18.80
C ILE A 191 -1.02 0.57 18.83
N ALA A 192 -0.23 1.44 19.45
CA ALA A 192 -0.49 2.87 19.46
C ALA A 192 -0.19 3.49 18.09
N LEU A 193 -1.20 3.58 17.22
CA LEU A 193 -1.09 4.26 15.93
C LEU A 193 -1.28 5.77 16.08
N GLN A 194 -0.37 6.55 15.48
CA GLN A 194 -0.48 8.00 15.48
C GLN A 194 -1.63 8.46 14.58
N ASP A 195 -2.46 9.39 15.09
CA ASP A 195 -3.57 9.93 14.29
C ASP A 195 -3.07 10.78 13.10
N ARG A 196 -3.39 10.32 11.89
CA ARG A 196 -3.11 10.97 10.61
C ARG A 196 -4.36 11.49 9.89
N VAL A 197 -5.54 11.52 10.52
CA VAL A 197 -6.79 11.96 9.86
C VAL A 197 -6.69 13.39 9.31
N ARG A 198 -6.02 14.29 10.03
CA ARG A 198 -5.81 15.68 9.58
C ARG A 198 -4.93 15.74 8.32
N GLU A 199 -3.86 14.96 8.29
CA GLU A 199 -2.97 14.84 7.13
C GLU A 199 -3.73 14.26 5.94
N PHE A 200 -4.50 13.19 6.16
CA PHE A 200 -5.32 12.55 5.14
C PHE A 200 -6.32 13.53 4.51
N ARG A 201 -7.07 14.28 5.31
CA ARG A 201 -8.02 15.30 4.80
C ARG A 201 -7.33 16.35 3.94
N ARG A 202 -6.13 16.80 4.34
CA ARG A 202 -5.34 17.77 3.56
C ARG A 202 -4.93 17.18 2.22
N ILE A 203 -4.33 15.99 2.23
CA ILE A 203 -3.85 15.32 1.03
C ILE A 203 -5.00 14.97 0.09
N TYR A 204 -6.14 14.49 0.60
CA TYR A 204 -7.31 14.19 -0.21
C TYR A 204 -7.87 15.44 -0.93
N ARG A 205 -7.90 16.60 -0.27
CA ARG A 205 -8.30 17.86 -0.93
C ARG A 205 -7.35 18.25 -2.05
N GLN A 206 -6.04 18.14 -1.80
CA GLN A 206 -5.00 18.42 -2.81
C GLN A 206 -5.12 17.45 -3.99
N TRP A 207 -5.26 16.15 -3.71
CA TRP A 207 -5.52 15.11 -4.71
C TRP A 207 -6.74 15.43 -5.56
N GLY A 208 -7.88 15.76 -4.95
CA GLY A 208 -9.09 16.13 -5.67
C GLY A 208 -8.90 17.34 -6.57
N SER A 209 -8.13 18.34 -6.14
CA SER A 209 -7.79 19.49 -6.99
C SER A 209 -6.91 19.07 -8.18
N LEU A 210 -5.91 18.22 -7.97
CA LEU A 210 -5.07 17.71 -9.06
C LEU A 210 -5.89 16.88 -10.05
N GLN A 211 -6.81 16.03 -9.57
CA GLN A 211 -7.67 15.22 -10.43
C GLN A 211 -8.63 16.08 -11.26
N ARG A 212 -9.22 17.13 -10.67
CA ARG A 212 -10.05 18.09 -11.42
C ARG A 212 -9.24 18.85 -12.48
N ASN A 213 -8.05 19.32 -12.12
CA ASN A 213 -7.17 20.00 -13.08
C ASN A 213 -6.76 19.07 -14.22
N LYS A 214 -6.39 17.82 -13.91
CA LYS A 214 -6.10 16.78 -14.91
C LYS A 214 -7.29 16.52 -15.84
N ALA A 215 -8.48 16.32 -15.28
CA ALA A 215 -9.70 16.05 -16.05
C ALA A 215 -10.11 17.23 -16.95
N SER A 216 -9.79 18.46 -16.55
CA SER A 216 -10.12 19.66 -17.33
C SER A 216 -9.21 19.91 -18.56
N GLY A 217 -8.17 19.10 -18.78
CA GLY A 217 -7.25 19.26 -19.91
C GLY A 217 -6.29 20.46 -19.82
N ARG A 218 -6.24 21.16 -18.67
CA ARG A 218 -5.44 22.39 -18.43
C ARG A 218 -3.93 22.18 -18.27
N TYR A 219 -3.37 21.05 -18.74
CA TYR A 219 -1.96 20.76 -18.57
C TYR A 219 -1.16 21.28 -19.78
N GLY A 220 -0.47 22.41 -19.61
CA GLY A 220 0.39 23.00 -20.66
C GLY A 220 0.42 24.52 -20.61
N SER A 221 1.52 25.12 -21.05
CA SER A 221 1.89 26.54 -20.92
C SER A 221 1.06 27.54 -21.76
N SER A 222 -0.14 27.18 -22.24
CA SER A 222 -0.95 28.08 -23.10
C SER A 222 -2.46 28.12 -22.82
N SER A 223 -2.98 27.44 -21.81
CA SER A 223 -4.44 27.35 -21.66
C SER A 223 -5.04 28.60 -21.02
N GLN A 224 -5.73 29.40 -21.85
CA GLN A 224 -6.78 30.34 -21.45
C GLN A 224 -7.57 29.79 -20.26
N VAL A 225 -7.74 30.62 -19.23
CA VAL A 225 -8.46 30.30 -18.00
C VAL A 225 -9.95 30.16 -18.30
N LEU A 226 -10.39 29.02 -18.85
CA LEU A 226 -11.82 28.71 -18.95
C LEU A 226 -12.35 28.36 -17.54
N PRO A 227 -13.63 28.60 -17.22
CA PRO A 227 -14.21 28.19 -15.93
C PRO A 227 -14.16 26.67 -15.75
N LEU A 228 -13.93 26.19 -14.51
CA LEU A 228 -13.90 24.75 -14.16
C LEU A 228 -15.30 24.15 -14.02
N VAL A 229 -16.31 24.94 -14.38
CA VAL A 229 -17.73 24.67 -14.22
C VAL A 229 -18.27 24.34 -15.61
N VAL A 230 -18.80 23.13 -15.76
CA VAL A 230 -19.74 22.84 -16.84
C VAL A 230 -21.00 23.64 -16.52
N GLU A 231 -21.51 24.41 -17.47
CA GLU A 231 -22.80 25.07 -17.32
C GLU A 231 -23.83 24.06 -16.82
N CYS A 232 -24.46 24.38 -15.70
CA CYS A 232 -25.42 23.48 -15.07
C CYS A 232 -26.65 23.38 -15.97
N PRO A 233 -26.98 22.21 -16.53
CA PRO A 233 -28.15 22.08 -17.41
C PRO A 233 -29.49 22.33 -16.69
N ALA A 234 -29.47 22.37 -15.36
CA ALA A 234 -30.63 22.68 -14.53
C ALA A 234 -30.72 24.17 -14.12
N CYS A 235 -29.71 25.00 -14.42
CA CYS A 235 -29.78 26.43 -14.14
C CYS A 235 -30.51 27.16 -15.28
N PRO A 236 -31.40 28.12 -14.98
CA PRO A 236 -32.02 28.95 -16.02
C PRO A 236 -30.96 29.84 -16.67
N HIS A 237 -30.80 29.71 -17.99
CA HIS A 237 -29.90 30.55 -18.78
C HIS A 237 -30.67 31.78 -19.29
N PRO A 238 -30.16 33.01 -19.10
CA PRO A 238 -30.78 34.19 -19.67
C PRO A 238 -30.71 34.11 -21.21
N GLY A 239 -31.86 34.35 -21.85
CA GLY A 239 -31.99 34.45 -23.31
C GLY A 239 -31.61 35.81 -23.85
#